data_AF-F7YBC4-F1
#
_entry.id   AF-F7YBC4-F1
#
_cell.length_a   1.000
_cell.length_b   1.000
_cell.length_c   1.000
_cell.angle_alpha   90.00
_cell.angle_beta   90.00
_cell.angle_gamma   90.00
#
_symmetry.space_group_name_H-M   'P 1'
#
loop_
_entity.id
_entity.type
_entity.pdbx_description
1 polymer ?
#
loop_
_entity_poly.entity_id
_entity_poly.type
_entity_poly.pdbx_seq_one_letter_code
_entity_poly.pdbx_strand_id
1 'polypeptide(L)'
;MESISKELTKLAEHIRPAREAFAEADKRRIESALEAGRLLCQAKHDCPHQQWLAFLTLADIYERQAQELMHLARAGLTAHVVSEIGGIDAALAYLVKARLPEPGECLTVGRIGWPEKNTPFAIIKPNATHPGYYDVAIADMWANPATVFSSTKPLKGGSVRLADGSFFDNLWRIVDRELDVPHSQREFQMMPVDLFSQDGAFLFAKPATVATAGSKTNRAPNYAH
;
A
#
# COMPACT_ATOMS: atom_id res chain seq x y z
N MET A 1 18.89 -17.02 -38.15
CA MET A 1 18.64 -15.71 -37.50
C MET A 1 18.74 -14.66 -38.60
N GLU A 2 17.64 -14.01 -38.94
CA GLU A 2 17.67 -12.91 -39.92
C GLU A 2 18.43 -11.71 -39.33
N SER A 3 19.30 -11.11 -40.14
CA SER A 3 20.08 -9.95 -39.74
C SER A 3 19.18 -8.71 -39.73
N ILE A 4 19.14 -7.99 -38.61
CA ILE A 4 18.38 -6.74 -38.48
C ILE A 4 19.00 -5.69 -39.42
N SER A 5 18.17 -5.02 -40.23
CA SER A 5 18.63 -4.00 -41.16
C SER A 5 19.40 -2.88 -40.44
N LYS A 6 20.45 -2.34 -41.09
CA LYS A 6 21.25 -1.22 -40.55
C LYS A 6 20.39 -0.02 -40.12
N GLU A 7 19.31 0.24 -40.84
CA GLU A 7 18.39 1.34 -40.50
C GLU A 7 17.58 1.06 -39.23
N LEU A 8 17.18 -0.19 -38.99
CA LEU A 8 16.51 -0.58 -37.75
C LEU A 8 17.46 -0.52 -36.54
N THR A 9 18.73 -0.89 -36.73
CA THR A 9 19.76 -0.74 -35.68
C THR A 9 19.96 0.71 -35.30
N LYS A 10 20.11 1.62 -36.28
CA LYS A 10 20.18 3.06 -36.00
C LYS A 10 18.95 3.56 -35.26
N LEU A 11 17.75 3.15 -35.68
CA LEU A 11 16.52 3.57 -35.00
C LEU A 11 16.48 3.08 -33.55
N ALA A 12 16.89 1.83 -33.28
CA ALA A 12 16.98 1.29 -31.94
C ALA A 12 17.98 2.06 -31.06
N GLU A 13 19.11 2.49 -31.62
CA GLU A 13 20.11 3.33 -30.94
C GLU A 13 19.54 4.70 -30.52
N HIS A 14 18.56 5.25 -31.24
CA HIS A 14 17.88 6.50 -30.88
C HIS A 14 16.70 6.28 -29.92
N ILE A 15 15.95 5.18 -30.09
CA ILE A 15 14.79 4.88 -29.23
C ILE A 15 15.22 4.64 -27.79
N ARG A 16 16.32 3.91 -27.56
CA ARG A 16 16.79 3.59 -26.20
C ARG A 16 17.02 4.82 -25.32
N PRO A 17 17.86 5.81 -25.70
CA PRO A 17 18.08 7.00 -24.88
C PRO A 17 16.82 7.85 -24.74
N ALA A 18 15.96 7.92 -25.76
CA ALA A 18 14.68 8.63 -25.65
C ALA A 18 13.75 7.99 -24.60
N ARG A 19 13.67 6.66 -24.56
CA ARG A 19 12.90 5.91 -23.57
C ARG A 19 13.47 6.08 -22.15
N GLU A 20 14.78 6.05 -22.01
CA GLU A 20 15.46 6.27 -20.73
C GLU A 20 15.23 7.69 -20.20
N ALA A 21 15.35 8.71 -21.06
CA ALA A 21 15.05 10.09 -20.71
C ALA A 21 13.58 10.29 -20.29
N PHE A 22 12.64 9.63 -20.99
CA PHE A 22 11.22 9.65 -20.62
C PHE A 22 10.97 9.00 -19.26
N ALA A 23 11.54 7.82 -18.99
CA ALA A 23 11.38 7.12 -17.72
C ALA A 23 11.96 7.93 -16.54
N GLU A 24 13.12 8.57 -16.74
CA GLU A 24 13.75 9.42 -15.73
C GLU A 24 12.93 10.70 -15.47
N ALA A 25 12.36 11.31 -16.53
CA ALA A 25 11.46 12.46 -16.38
C ALA A 25 10.18 12.09 -15.60
N ASP A 26 9.58 10.92 -15.89
CA ASP A 26 8.41 10.46 -15.16
C ASP A 26 8.71 10.14 -13.69
N LYS A 27 9.84 9.51 -13.41
CA LYS A 27 10.31 9.30 -12.03
C LYS A 27 10.44 10.61 -11.27
N ARG A 28 11.11 11.62 -11.85
CA ARG A 28 11.25 12.95 -11.24
C ARG A 28 9.90 13.64 -11.02
N ARG A 29 8.97 13.49 -11.96
CA ARG A 29 7.61 14.01 -11.85
C ARG A 29 6.90 13.40 -10.62
N ILE A 30 7.00 12.09 -10.44
CA ILE A 30 6.41 11.38 -9.29
C ILE A 30 7.06 11.83 -7.97
N GLU A 31 8.39 11.87 -7.92
CA GLU A 31 9.13 12.32 -6.73
C GLU A 31 8.76 13.75 -6.34
N SER A 32 8.68 14.65 -7.33
CA SER A 32 8.29 16.05 -7.11
C SER A 32 6.84 16.16 -6.61
N ALA A 33 5.92 15.33 -7.12
CA ALA A 33 4.54 15.31 -6.67
C ALA A 33 4.41 14.83 -5.21
N LEU A 34 5.13 13.77 -4.84
CA LEU A 34 5.17 13.27 -3.46
C LEU A 34 5.73 14.32 -2.50
N GLU A 35 6.81 14.99 -2.88
CA GLU A 35 7.42 16.05 -2.07
C GLU A 35 6.50 17.27 -1.94
N ALA A 36 5.91 17.73 -3.04
CA ALA A 36 4.91 18.79 -3.01
C ALA A 36 3.75 18.45 -2.07
N GLY A 37 3.24 17.22 -2.11
CA GLY A 37 2.21 16.73 -1.18
C GLY A 37 2.62 16.76 0.29
N ARG A 38 3.88 16.44 0.61
CA ARG A 38 4.44 16.54 1.98
C ARG A 38 4.51 17.99 2.44
N LEU A 39 5.03 18.89 1.59
CA LEU A 39 5.13 20.31 1.87
C LEU A 39 3.74 20.94 2.05
N LEU A 40 2.76 20.57 1.23
CA LEU A 40 1.37 21.00 1.38
C LEU A 40 0.75 20.50 2.69
N CYS A 41 1.05 19.26 3.12
CA CYS A 41 0.61 18.77 4.41
C CYS A 41 1.24 19.54 5.58
N GLN A 42 2.52 19.90 5.50
CA GLN A 42 3.18 20.76 6.48
C GLN A 42 2.53 22.14 6.51
N ALA A 43 2.42 22.78 5.35
CA ALA A 43 1.84 24.10 5.23
C ALA A 43 0.41 24.12 5.77
N LYS A 44 -0.42 23.10 5.47
CA LYS A 44 -1.79 23.01 5.99
C LYS A 44 -1.85 22.93 7.51
N HIS A 45 -0.86 22.29 8.15
CA HIS A 45 -0.77 22.20 9.60
C HIS A 45 -0.39 23.53 10.24
N ASP A 46 0.54 24.27 9.63
CA ASP A 46 1.06 25.52 10.16
C ASP A 46 0.19 26.74 9.79
N CYS A 47 -0.66 26.60 8.76
CA CYS A 47 -1.46 27.68 8.22
C CYS A 47 -2.63 28.03 9.16
N PRO A 48 -2.73 29.30 9.61
CA PRO A 48 -3.88 29.77 10.38
C PRO A 48 -5.20 29.63 9.61
N HIS A 49 -6.31 29.61 10.35
CA HIS A 49 -7.65 29.62 9.75
C HIS A 49 -7.77 30.76 8.71
N GLN A 50 -8.41 30.45 7.57
CA GLN A 50 -8.68 31.36 6.45
C GLN A 50 -7.47 31.80 5.59
N GLN A 51 -6.22 31.45 5.93
CA GLN A 51 -5.05 31.80 5.10
C GLN A 51 -4.72 30.76 4.03
N TRP A 52 -5.35 29.60 4.07
CA TRP A 52 -5.02 28.47 3.18
C TRP A 52 -5.15 28.81 1.70
N LEU A 53 -6.23 29.49 1.30
CA LEU A 53 -6.45 29.85 -0.11
C LEU A 53 -5.40 30.85 -0.61
N ALA A 54 -5.02 31.83 0.21
CA ALA A 54 -3.97 32.79 -0.13
C ALA A 54 -2.60 32.10 -0.31
N PHE A 55 -2.29 31.14 0.55
CA PHE A 55 -1.10 30.30 0.42
C PHE A 55 -1.10 29.49 -0.89
N LEU A 56 -2.23 28.86 -1.23
CA LEU A 56 -2.36 28.10 -2.48
C LEU A 56 -2.18 28.99 -3.72
N THR A 57 -2.76 30.19 -3.73
CA THR A 57 -2.55 31.18 -4.79
C THR A 57 -1.08 31.57 -4.92
N LEU A 58 -0.36 31.74 -3.80
CA LEU A 58 1.08 32.05 -3.83
C LEU A 58 1.92 30.88 -4.37
N ALA A 59 1.52 29.65 -4.07
CA ALA A 59 2.16 28.43 -4.55
C ALA A 59 1.75 28.03 -5.97
N ASP A 60 0.93 28.85 -6.65
CA ASP A 60 0.40 28.62 -8.01
C ASP A 60 -0.25 27.23 -8.18
N ILE A 61 -1.04 26.84 -7.18
CA ILE A 61 -1.72 25.54 -7.15
C ILE A 61 -3.19 25.73 -6.79
N TYR A 62 -4.08 25.05 -7.51
CA TYR A 62 -5.50 25.07 -7.19
C TYR A 62 -5.84 24.05 -6.08
N GLU A 63 -6.93 24.30 -5.35
CA GLU A 63 -7.27 23.52 -4.15
C GLU A 63 -7.41 22.02 -4.41
N ARG A 64 -8.06 21.63 -5.51
CA ARG A 64 -8.21 20.21 -5.87
C ARG A 64 -6.86 19.53 -6.09
N GLN A 65 -5.93 20.15 -6.81
CA GLN A 65 -4.59 19.60 -7.02
C GLN A 65 -3.85 19.46 -5.69
N ALA A 66 -3.97 20.46 -4.81
CA ALA A 66 -3.35 20.39 -3.49
C ALA A 66 -3.91 19.22 -2.67
N GLN A 67 -5.23 19.00 -2.69
CA GLN A 67 -5.87 17.87 -2.03
C GLN A 67 -5.39 16.52 -2.61
N GLU A 68 -5.28 16.39 -3.93
CA GLU A 68 -4.79 15.19 -4.61
C GLU A 68 -3.33 14.88 -4.22
N LEU A 69 -2.44 15.87 -4.27
CA LEU A 69 -1.04 15.72 -3.85
C LEU A 69 -0.89 15.38 -2.37
N MET A 70 -1.68 16.04 -1.50
CA MET A 70 -1.72 15.73 -0.07
C MET A 70 -2.23 14.31 0.19
N HIS A 71 -3.24 13.86 -0.55
CA HIS A 71 -3.76 12.50 -0.45
C HIS A 71 -2.70 11.47 -0.86
N LEU A 72 -2.02 11.71 -1.99
CA LEU A 72 -0.92 10.86 -2.45
C LEU A 72 0.21 10.77 -1.42
N ALA A 73 0.65 11.91 -0.86
CA ALA A 73 1.69 11.93 0.16
C ALA A 73 1.27 11.22 1.45
N ARG A 74 0.03 11.42 1.91
CA ARG A 74 -0.52 10.79 3.12
C ARG A 74 -0.64 9.28 3.01
N ALA A 75 -0.78 8.74 1.80
CA ALA A 75 -0.80 7.30 1.59
C ALA A 75 0.55 6.61 1.88
N GLY A 76 1.66 7.38 1.97
CA GLY A 76 2.97 6.83 2.27
C GLY A 76 3.55 5.96 1.14
N LEU A 77 3.03 6.09 -0.09
CA LEU A 77 3.54 5.37 -1.25
C LEU A 77 4.92 5.89 -1.65
N THR A 78 5.79 4.99 -2.10
CA THR A 78 7.10 5.37 -2.67
C THR A 78 6.95 5.69 -4.16
N ALA A 79 7.92 6.43 -4.72
CA ALA A 79 7.92 6.72 -6.16
C ALA A 79 7.94 5.44 -7.02
N HIS A 80 8.62 4.40 -6.54
CA HIS A 80 8.63 3.09 -7.19
C HIS A 80 7.23 2.46 -7.25
N VAL A 81 6.50 2.44 -6.13
CA VAL A 81 5.14 1.90 -6.07
C VAL A 81 4.16 2.72 -6.92
N VAL A 82 4.28 4.06 -6.91
CA VAL A 82 3.44 4.91 -7.77
C VAL A 82 3.71 4.61 -9.25
N SER A 83 4.98 4.45 -9.64
CA SER A 83 5.34 4.07 -11.01
C SER A 83 4.81 2.67 -11.37
N GLU A 84 4.92 1.70 -10.46
CA GLU A 84 4.41 0.34 -10.63
C GLU A 84 2.88 0.33 -10.88
N ILE A 85 2.12 1.11 -10.11
CA ILE A 85 0.67 1.24 -10.26
C ILE A 85 0.28 1.87 -11.62
N GLY A 86 1.18 2.62 -12.25
CA GLY A 86 0.94 3.29 -13.53
C GLY A 86 0.97 4.82 -13.47
N GLY A 87 1.63 5.39 -12.46
CA GLY A 87 1.80 6.84 -12.30
C GLY A 87 0.78 7.47 -11.34
N ILE A 88 0.81 8.81 -11.25
CA ILE A 88 0.06 9.59 -10.25
C ILE A 88 -1.45 9.37 -10.34
N ASP A 89 -2.04 9.45 -11.53
CA ASP A 89 -3.51 9.34 -11.68
C ASP A 89 -4.00 7.93 -11.35
N ALA A 90 -3.24 6.90 -11.76
CA ALA A 90 -3.52 5.52 -11.42
C ALA A 90 -3.37 5.28 -9.92
N ALA A 91 -2.37 5.88 -9.27
CA ALA A 91 -2.19 5.81 -7.82
C ALA A 91 -3.36 6.48 -7.07
N LEU A 92 -3.84 7.64 -7.53
CA LEU A 92 -5.02 8.29 -6.93
C LEU A 92 -6.27 7.41 -7.07
N ALA A 93 -6.50 6.82 -8.25
CA ALA A 93 -7.61 5.89 -8.48
C ALA A 93 -7.49 4.61 -7.62
N TYR A 94 -6.26 4.10 -7.45
CA TYR A 94 -5.95 3.00 -6.53
C TYR A 94 -6.32 3.36 -5.09
N LEU A 95 -5.96 4.55 -4.62
CA LEU A 95 -6.21 5.00 -3.24
C LEU A 95 -7.70 5.15 -2.93
N VAL A 96 -8.53 5.52 -3.93
CA VAL A 96 -10.00 5.53 -3.78
C VAL A 96 -10.53 4.13 -3.48
N LYS A 97 -9.96 3.09 -4.10
CA LYS A 97 -10.36 1.69 -3.89
C LYS A 97 -9.79 1.13 -2.60
N ALA A 98 -8.56 1.51 -2.24
CA ALA A 98 -7.89 1.14 -1.00
C ALA A 98 -8.43 1.92 0.23
N ARG A 99 -9.75 2.12 0.31
CA ARG A 99 -10.40 2.75 1.47
C ARG A 99 -10.56 1.73 2.59
N LEU A 100 -10.37 2.16 3.84
CA LEU A 100 -10.64 1.29 4.98
C LEU A 100 -12.16 1.03 5.11
N PRO A 101 -12.55 -0.19 5.53
CA PRO A 101 -13.97 -0.57 5.67
C PRO A 101 -14.64 0.19 6.82
N GLU A 102 -15.94 0.48 6.67
CA GLU A 102 -16.77 1.01 7.76
C GLU A 102 -17.27 -0.11 8.69
N PRO A 103 -17.79 0.20 9.90
CA PRO A 103 -18.41 -0.79 10.76
C PRO A 103 -19.52 -1.59 10.03
N GLY A 104 -19.41 -2.92 10.03
CA GLY A 104 -20.29 -3.82 9.28
C GLY A 104 -19.75 -4.25 7.92
N GLU A 105 -18.68 -3.62 7.44
CA GLU A 105 -17.95 -4.01 6.23
C GLU A 105 -16.60 -4.69 6.57
N CYS A 106 -16.09 -5.47 5.63
CA CYS A 106 -14.70 -5.85 5.53
C CYS A 106 -14.19 -5.58 4.11
N LEU A 107 -12.90 -5.27 4.01
CA LEU A 107 -12.21 -5.10 2.75
C LEU A 107 -11.38 -6.35 2.47
N THR A 108 -11.60 -6.98 1.32
CA THR A 108 -10.71 -7.99 0.78
C THR A 108 -9.76 -7.35 -0.23
N VAL A 109 -8.50 -7.80 -0.20
CA VAL A 109 -7.46 -7.38 -1.16
C VAL A 109 -6.84 -8.63 -1.75
N GLY A 110 -6.99 -8.85 -3.04
CA GLY A 110 -6.48 -10.04 -3.74
C GLY A 110 -5.84 -9.67 -5.07
N ARG A 111 -5.40 -10.67 -5.83
CA ARG A 111 -4.97 -10.45 -7.21
C ARG A 111 -6.20 -10.24 -8.12
N ILE A 112 -6.06 -9.43 -9.17
CA ILE A 112 -7.11 -9.26 -10.21
C ILE A 112 -7.60 -10.62 -10.73
N GLY A 113 -8.91 -10.84 -10.62
CA GLY A 113 -9.57 -12.09 -10.97
C GLY A 113 -9.61 -13.11 -9.82
N TRP A 114 -9.34 -12.69 -8.59
CA TRP A 114 -9.70 -13.44 -7.39
C TRP A 114 -11.24 -13.50 -7.25
N PRO A 115 -11.83 -14.61 -6.77
CA PRO A 115 -11.22 -15.79 -6.14
C PRO A 115 -10.77 -16.92 -7.08
N GLU A 116 -10.94 -16.78 -8.39
CA GLU A 116 -10.71 -17.88 -9.34
C GLU A 116 -9.23 -18.26 -9.50
N LYS A 117 -8.33 -17.31 -9.23
CA LYS A 117 -6.89 -17.52 -9.22
C LYS A 117 -6.48 -17.83 -7.79
N ASN A 118 -6.03 -19.07 -7.57
CA ASN A 118 -5.40 -19.58 -6.35
C ASN A 118 -4.22 -18.70 -5.90
N THR A 119 -4.51 -17.54 -5.30
CA THR A 119 -3.52 -16.50 -4.97
C THR A 119 -3.75 -15.99 -3.56
N PRO A 120 -2.69 -15.52 -2.88
CA PRO A 120 -2.83 -14.94 -1.56
C PRO A 120 -3.81 -13.76 -1.57
N PHE A 121 -4.52 -13.59 -0.47
CA PHE A 121 -5.44 -12.48 -0.25
C PHE A 121 -5.36 -11.97 1.18
N ALA A 122 -5.63 -10.68 1.36
CA ALA A 122 -5.76 -10.02 2.64
C ALA A 122 -7.22 -9.73 2.95
N ILE A 123 -7.55 -9.70 4.23
CA ILE A 123 -8.84 -9.29 4.77
C ILE A 123 -8.58 -8.31 5.89
N ILE A 124 -9.19 -7.14 5.76
CA ILE A 124 -9.12 -6.04 6.70
C ILE A 124 -10.54 -5.83 7.21
N LYS A 125 -10.73 -5.83 8.52
CA LYS A 125 -12.03 -5.53 9.12
C LYS A 125 -11.88 -4.56 10.30
N PRO A 126 -12.88 -3.71 10.58
CA PRO A 126 -12.86 -2.88 11.78
C PRO A 126 -12.80 -3.75 13.03
N ASN A 127 -11.97 -3.35 14.00
CA ASN A 127 -11.93 -4.00 15.29
C ASN A 127 -13.15 -3.60 16.13
N ALA A 128 -13.90 -4.59 16.62
CA ALA A 128 -15.15 -4.34 17.35
C ALA A 128 -14.94 -3.60 18.69
N THR A 129 -13.77 -3.73 19.31
CA THR A 129 -13.47 -3.17 20.64
C THR A 129 -12.79 -1.81 20.56
N HIS A 130 -12.07 -1.53 19.47
CA HIS A 130 -11.24 -0.35 19.32
C HIS A 130 -11.59 0.42 18.03
N PRO A 131 -12.53 1.38 18.10
CA PRO A 131 -12.90 2.21 16.95
C PRO A 131 -11.69 2.88 16.29
N GLY A 132 -11.63 2.84 14.96
CA GLY A 132 -10.49 3.35 14.19
C GLY A 132 -9.28 2.40 14.14
N TYR A 133 -9.37 1.21 14.73
CA TYR A 133 -8.41 0.14 14.56
C TYR A 133 -9.01 -1.02 13.76
N TYR A 134 -8.15 -1.85 13.17
CA TYR A 134 -8.53 -2.89 12.24
C TYR A 134 -7.77 -4.19 12.52
N ASP A 135 -8.45 -5.31 12.38
CA ASP A 135 -7.82 -6.62 12.35
C ASP A 135 -7.46 -6.95 10.91
N VAL A 136 -6.23 -7.45 10.69
CA VAL A 136 -5.74 -7.85 9.37
C VAL A 136 -5.37 -9.32 9.39
N ALA A 137 -5.88 -10.07 8.42
CA ALA A 137 -5.47 -11.44 8.16
C ALA A 137 -5.10 -11.60 6.68
N ILE A 138 -4.07 -12.39 6.41
CA ILE A 138 -3.57 -12.66 5.07
C ILE A 138 -3.37 -14.16 4.96
N ALA A 139 -3.90 -14.76 3.90
CA ALA A 139 -3.84 -16.20 3.72
C ALA A 139 -3.36 -16.54 2.31
N ASP A 140 -2.46 -17.51 2.24
CA ASP A 140 -2.16 -18.27 1.03
C ASP A 140 -2.55 -19.73 1.27
N MET A 141 -3.79 -20.06 0.90
CA MET A 141 -4.34 -21.41 1.07
C MET A 141 -3.76 -22.43 0.08
N TRP A 142 -3.00 -21.96 -0.91
CA TRP A 142 -2.44 -22.80 -1.97
C TRP A 142 -0.92 -22.96 -1.89
N ALA A 143 -0.26 -22.21 -1.01
CA ALA A 143 1.10 -22.52 -0.57
C ALA A 143 1.17 -23.92 0.04
N ASN A 144 2.34 -24.55 -0.04
CA ASN A 144 2.61 -25.83 0.61
C ASN A 144 3.85 -25.71 1.53
N PRO A 145 3.66 -25.57 2.85
CA PRO A 145 2.38 -25.59 3.57
C PRO A 145 1.58 -24.30 3.36
N ALA A 146 0.25 -24.38 3.55
CA ALA A 146 -0.62 -23.21 3.54
C ALA A 146 -0.16 -22.21 4.61
N THR A 147 -0.19 -20.93 4.29
CA THR A 147 0.28 -19.88 5.21
C THR A 147 -0.88 -18.97 5.61
N VAL A 148 -0.91 -18.61 6.89
CA VAL A 148 -1.84 -17.62 7.43
C VAL A 148 -1.06 -16.69 8.33
N PHE A 149 -1.15 -15.41 8.03
CA PHE A 149 -0.74 -14.32 8.91
C PHE A 149 -1.99 -13.66 9.49
N SER A 150 -1.96 -13.37 10.79
CA SER A 150 -2.99 -12.56 11.44
C SER A 150 -2.33 -11.57 12.38
N SER A 151 -2.76 -10.31 12.34
CA SER A 151 -2.25 -9.27 13.23
C SER A 151 -2.54 -9.66 14.69
N THR A 152 -1.51 -9.74 15.53
CA THR A 152 -1.64 -10.12 16.95
C THR A 152 -2.35 -9.06 17.79
N LYS A 153 -2.30 -7.81 17.34
CA LYS A 153 -3.00 -6.65 17.90
C LYS A 153 -3.69 -5.90 16.75
N PRO A 154 -4.83 -5.26 17.00
CA PRO A 154 -5.48 -4.45 15.98
C PRO A 154 -4.60 -3.27 15.61
N LEU A 155 -4.60 -2.91 14.33
CA LEU A 155 -3.75 -1.90 13.72
C LEU A 155 -4.53 -0.59 13.59
N LYS A 156 -3.96 0.53 14.03
CA LYS A 156 -4.59 1.84 13.85
C LYS A 156 -4.71 2.15 12.36
N GLY A 157 -5.89 2.55 11.91
CA GLY A 157 -6.11 3.02 10.55
C GLY A 157 -5.62 4.45 10.34
N GLY A 158 -5.25 4.73 9.09
CA GLY A 158 -4.74 6.03 8.66
C GLY A 158 -3.25 6.20 8.92
N SER A 159 -2.68 7.21 8.27
CA SER A 159 -1.25 7.46 8.34
C SER A 159 -0.85 8.37 9.51
N VAL A 160 0.33 8.09 10.03
CA VAL A 160 1.02 8.93 11.02
C VAL A 160 2.13 9.68 10.30
N ARG A 161 2.20 10.99 10.55
CA ARG A 161 3.30 11.81 10.05
C ARG A 161 4.56 11.59 10.91
N LEU A 162 5.67 11.26 10.28
CA LEU A 162 6.98 11.07 10.92
C LEU A 162 7.75 12.39 11.04
N ALA A 163 8.82 12.37 11.84
CA ALA A 163 9.64 13.55 12.12
C ALA A 163 10.31 14.16 10.88
N ASP A 164 10.61 13.35 9.87
CA ASP A 164 11.14 13.81 8.57
C ASP A 164 10.05 14.41 7.67
N GLY A 165 8.78 14.39 8.10
CA GLY A 165 7.62 14.83 7.33
C GLY A 165 6.97 13.74 6.49
N SER A 166 7.50 12.51 6.48
CA SER A 166 6.95 11.39 5.72
C SER A 166 5.68 10.86 6.38
N PHE A 167 4.93 10.04 5.66
CA PHE A 167 3.74 9.40 6.19
C PHE A 167 3.95 7.90 6.30
N PHE A 168 3.47 7.36 7.41
CA PHE A 168 3.57 5.97 7.75
C PHE A 168 2.20 5.40 8.05
N ASP A 169 1.71 4.50 7.21
CA ASP A 169 0.51 3.72 7.48
C ASP A 169 0.90 2.29 7.86
N ASN A 170 0.77 1.96 9.15
CA ASN A 170 1.18 0.67 9.67
C ASN A 170 0.31 -0.48 9.15
N LEU A 171 -0.96 -0.21 8.88
CA LEU A 171 -1.90 -1.20 8.38
C LEU A 171 -1.49 -1.59 6.95
N TRP A 172 -1.37 -0.60 6.08
CA TRP A 172 -1.00 -0.84 4.69
C TRP A 172 0.42 -1.37 4.55
N ARG A 173 1.36 -0.97 5.42
CA ARG A 173 2.70 -1.58 5.43
C ARG A 173 2.68 -3.07 5.77
N ILE A 174 1.82 -3.51 6.69
CA ILE A 174 1.69 -4.94 7.00
C ILE A 174 1.09 -5.67 5.79
N VAL A 175 0.06 -5.11 5.17
CA VAL A 175 -0.50 -5.67 3.93
C VAL A 175 0.59 -5.77 2.86
N ASP A 176 1.36 -4.71 2.64
CA ASP A 176 2.43 -4.68 1.62
C ASP A 176 3.55 -5.69 1.88
N ARG A 177 3.88 -5.95 3.14
CA ARG A 177 4.95 -6.89 3.50
C ARG A 177 4.51 -8.34 3.35
N GLU A 178 3.27 -8.64 3.73
CA GLU A 178 2.79 -10.01 3.90
C GLU A 178 1.94 -10.49 2.70
N LEU A 179 1.30 -9.58 1.95
CA LEU A 179 0.54 -9.91 0.75
C LEU A 179 1.47 -9.88 -0.47
N ASP A 180 1.87 -11.05 -0.94
CA ASP A 180 2.69 -11.22 -2.15
C ASP A 180 1.88 -11.01 -3.45
N VAL A 181 1.28 -9.83 -3.56
CA VAL A 181 0.56 -9.35 -4.74
C VAL A 181 1.08 -7.95 -5.06
N PRO A 182 1.70 -7.74 -6.24
CA PRO A 182 2.15 -6.42 -6.68
C PRO A 182 1.00 -5.41 -6.67
N HIS A 183 1.24 -4.17 -6.27
CA HIS A 183 0.19 -3.13 -6.16
C HIS A 183 -0.60 -2.96 -7.46
N SER A 184 0.08 -3.05 -8.60
CA SER A 184 -0.51 -3.00 -9.95
C SER A 184 -1.50 -4.12 -10.26
N GLN A 185 -1.43 -5.23 -9.51
CA GLN A 185 -2.27 -6.42 -9.69
C GLN A 185 -3.30 -6.58 -8.58
N ARG A 186 -3.41 -5.63 -7.65
CA ARG A 186 -4.36 -5.72 -6.54
C ARG A 186 -5.75 -5.30 -6.96
N GLU A 187 -6.72 -6.09 -6.51
CA GLU A 187 -8.13 -5.83 -6.59
C GLU A 187 -8.69 -5.67 -5.18
N PHE A 188 -9.63 -4.73 -5.02
CA PHE A 188 -10.22 -4.34 -3.75
C PHE A 188 -11.71 -4.61 -3.82
N GLN A 189 -12.23 -5.37 -2.87
CA GLN A 189 -13.66 -5.65 -2.82
C GLN A 189 -14.18 -5.43 -1.39
N MET A 190 -15.22 -4.62 -1.29
CA MET A 190 -15.94 -4.40 -0.03
C MET A 190 -17.00 -5.47 0.12
N MET A 191 -17.12 -6.06 1.31
CA MET A 191 -18.09 -7.10 1.62
C MET A 191 -18.70 -6.87 3.00
N PRO A 192 -19.97 -7.27 3.23
CA PRO A 192 -20.53 -7.35 4.58
C PRO A 192 -19.73 -8.34 5.46
N VAL A 193 -19.46 -7.97 6.71
CA VAL A 193 -18.72 -8.82 7.68
C VAL A 193 -19.42 -10.17 7.89
N ASP A 194 -20.74 -10.21 7.81
CA ASP A 194 -21.54 -11.41 8.05
C ASP A 194 -21.25 -12.51 7.03
N LEU A 195 -20.98 -12.15 5.76
CA LEU A 195 -20.59 -13.10 4.72
C LEU A 195 -19.26 -13.78 5.05
N PHE A 196 -18.38 -13.10 5.80
CA PHE A 196 -17.08 -13.64 6.19
C PHE A 196 -17.12 -14.45 7.49
N SER A 197 -18.07 -14.13 8.38
CA SER A 197 -18.16 -14.74 9.70
C SER A 197 -18.45 -16.24 9.71
N GLN A 198 -19.02 -16.79 8.62
CA GLN A 198 -19.39 -18.21 8.53
C GLN A 198 -18.21 -19.09 8.07
N ASP A 199 -17.50 -18.71 7.01
CA ASP A 199 -16.45 -19.55 6.42
C ASP A 199 -15.02 -19.09 6.78
N GLY A 200 -14.86 -17.84 7.22
CA GLY A 200 -13.57 -17.18 7.37
C GLY A 200 -13.11 -16.94 8.80
N ALA A 201 -13.91 -17.32 9.80
CA ALA A 201 -13.62 -17.06 11.21
C ALA A 201 -12.25 -17.60 11.66
N PHE A 202 -11.79 -18.69 11.05
CA PHE A 202 -10.49 -19.30 11.34
C PHE A 202 -9.29 -18.37 11.06
N LEU A 203 -9.40 -17.43 10.12
CA LEU A 203 -8.33 -16.48 9.79
C LEU A 203 -8.04 -15.49 10.93
N PHE A 204 -9.00 -15.28 11.82
CA PHE A 204 -8.87 -14.39 12.99
C PHE A 204 -8.88 -15.17 14.31
N ALA A 205 -8.98 -16.50 14.25
CA ALA A 205 -8.89 -17.32 15.44
C ALA A 205 -7.47 -17.18 16.00
N LYS A 206 -7.37 -16.76 17.26
CA LYS A 206 -6.07 -16.84 17.96
C LYS A 206 -5.63 -18.30 17.94
N PRO A 207 -4.36 -18.61 17.63
CA PRO A 207 -3.86 -19.97 17.76
C PRO A 207 -4.21 -20.44 19.17
N ALA A 208 -4.92 -21.56 19.26
CA ALA A 208 -5.22 -22.17 20.55
C ALA A 208 -3.89 -22.27 21.29
N THR A 209 -3.83 -21.70 22.50
CA THR A 209 -2.62 -21.76 23.31
C THR A 209 -2.40 -23.23 23.61
N VAL A 210 -1.62 -23.91 22.77
CA VAL A 210 -1.16 -25.25 23.07
C VAL A 210 -0.32 -25.05 24.31
N ALA A 211 -0.82 -25.53 25.45
CA ALA A 211 -0.04 -25.66 26.66
C ALA A 211 1.09 -26.65 26.35
N THR A 212 2.17 -26.16 25.76
CA THR A 212 3.39 -26.93 25.53
C THR A 212 4.04 -27.11 26.90
N ALA A 213 3.72 -28.24 27.53
CA ALA A 213 4.60 -28.89 28.47
C ALA A 213 6.01 -28.97 27.85
N GLY A 214 7.01 -28.70 28.67
CA GLY A 214 8.33 -28.24 28.24
C GLY A 214 9.01 -29.06 27.16
N SER A 215 9.60 -28.36 26.20
CA SER A 215 10.83 -28.79 25.54
C SER A 215 11.74 -27.57 25.42
N LYS A 216 12.70 -27.48 26.34
CA LYS A 216 13.80 -26.52 26.28
C LYS A 216 14.77 -27.00 25.21
N THR A 217 14.95 -26.21 24.16
CA THR A 217 16.19 -26.21 23.39
C THR A 217 16.73 -24.79 23.34
N ASN A 218 17.58 -24.49 24.33
CA ASN A 218 18.48 -23.34 24.28
C ASN A 218 19.41 -23.49 23.07
N ARG A 219 19.38 -22.53 22.14
CA ARG A 219 20.47 -22.33 21.18
C ARG A 219 21.16 -21.01 21.53
N ALA A 220 22.43 -21.10 21.89
CA ALA A 220 23.27 -19.97 22.25
C ALA A 220 23.54 -19.05 21.04
N PRO A 221 23.72 -17.73 21.23
CA PRO A 221 24.19 -16.84 20.18
C PRO A 221 25.71 -17.00 20.02
N ASN A 222 26.15 -17.37 18.82
CA ASN A 222 27.55 -17.31 18.42
C ASN A 222 27.81 -15.90 17.87
N TYR A 223 28.55 -15.09 18.61
CA TYR A 223 29.23 -13.91 18.07
C TYR A 223 30.68 -14.32 17.77
N ALA A 224 31.11 -14.14 16.52
CA ALA A 224 32.51 -14.19 16.13
C ALA A 224 32.84 -12.91 15.34
N HIS A 225 34.08 -12.47 15.56
CA HIS A 225 34.66 -11.14 15.41
C HIS A 225 34.68 -10.54 13.99
#